data_AF-A0A254RIS3-F1
#
_entry.id   AF-A0A254RIS3-F1
#
_cell.length_a   1.000
_cell.length_b   1.000
_cell.length_c   1.000
_cell.angle_alpha   90.00
_cell.angle_beta   90.00
_cell.angle_gamma   90.00
#
_symmetry.space_group_name_H-M   'P 1'
#
loop_
_entity.id
_entity.type
_entity.pdbx_description
1 polymer ?
#
loop_
_entity_poly.entity_id
_entity_poly.type
_entity_poly.pdbx_seq_one_letter_code
_entity_poly.pdbx_strand_id
1 'polypeptide(L)'
;MTKRIRSYIYTQGKFGKRIRETLDTENKFLYSHGRYPTKITAEDLPDDYIKIHSRVIWYMDGYLKTSGIVDIQYRWTKINHLFKDDFIYISYKEKLKKEVDKFGYEDYSNYDVCICGPDIMNIIHAAEKYSHLNISHIRKGIRAKCKWLKENKPEFYEFCFAGNDRNFFKELDKKWK
;
A
#
# COMPACT_ATOMS: atom_id res chain seq x y z
N MET A 1 -23.41 -21.77 -0.98
CA MET A 1 -22.76 -21.36 0.28
C MET A 1 -21.82 -20.20 0.00
N THR A 2 -22.05 -19.04 0.62
CA THR A 2 -21.18 -17.87 0.46
C THR A 2 -19.83 -18.14 1.13
N LYS A 3 -18.72 -17.98 0.38
CA LYS A 3 -17.37 -18.13 0.95
C LYS A 3 -17.15 -17.05 2.01
N ARG A 4 -16.65 -17.43 3.19
CA ARG A 4 -16.40 -16.49 4.29
C ARG A 4 -15.06 -15.77 4.06
N ILE A 5 -15.13 -14.49 3.69
CA ILE A 5 -13.98 -13.62 3.48
C ILE A 5 -13.75 -12.81 4.77
N ARG A 6 -12.58 -12.97 5.40
CA ARG A 6 -12.28 -12.42 6.73
C ARG A 6 -10.93 -11.72 6.84
N SER A 7 -9.97 -12.07 6.00
CA SER A 7 -8.64 -11.46 6.05
C SER A 7 -8.63 -10.12 5.35
N TYR A 8 -7.84 -9.16 5.85
CA TYR A 8 -7.61 -7.89 5.16
C TYR A 8 -6.69 -8.04 3.94
N ILE A 9 -5.86 -9.10 3.93
CA ILE A 9 -4.93 -9.35 2.84
C ILE A 9 -4.98 -10.82 2.40
N TYR A 10 -5.04 -11.00 1.10
CA TYR A 10 -4.91 -12.28 0.42
C TYR A 10 -3.76 -12.19 -0.58
N THR A 11 -3.03 -13.29 -0.79
CA THR A 11 -1.95 -13.34 -1.79
C THR A 11 -2.12 -14.56 -2.68
N GLN A 12 -1.68 -14.46 -3.93
CA GLN A 12 -1.75 -15.55 -4.90
C GLN A 12 -0.74 -16.66 -4.58
N GLY A 13 0.37 -16.32 -3.93
CA GLY A 13 1.33 -17.28 -3.40
C GLY A 13 1.36 -17.33 -1.87
N LYS A 14 2.20 -18.24 -1.36
CA LYS A 14 2.43 -18.49 0.05
C LYS A 14 3.84 -18.07 0.45
N PHE A 15 3.98 -17.48 1.63
CA PHE A 15 5.28 -17.27 2.25
C PHE A 15 5.94 -18.61 2.62
N GLY A 16 7.18 -18.76 2.19
CA GLY A 16 8.04 -19.87 2.54
C GLY A 16 8.61 -19.75 3.97
N LYS A 17 9.45 -20.71 4.32
CA LYS A 17 10.15 -20.74 5.62
C LYS A 17 11.44 -19.92 5.58
N ARG A 18 12.04 -19.77 4.39
CA ARG A 18 13.26 -18.98 4.19
C ARG A 18 12.93 -17.50 3.99
N ILE A 19 13.92 -16.66 4.25
CA ILE A 19 13.78 -15.22 4.05
C ILE A 19 13.46 -14.92 2.57
N ARG A 20 12.41 -14.13 2.32
CA ARG A 20 11.93 -13.77 0.98
C ARG A 20 11.52 -14.94 0.09
N GLU A 21 11.30 -16.12 0.64
CA GLU A 21 10.84 -17.27 -0.12
C GLU A 21 9.34 -17.14 -0.39
N THR A 22 8.98 -17.29 -1.66
CA THR A 22 7.60 -17.40 -2.13
C THR A 22 7.40 -18.77 -2.73
N LEU A 23 6.26 -19.38 -2.44
CA LEU A 23 5.87 -20.71 -2.89
C LEU A 23 4.50 -20.61 -3.55
N ASP A 24 4.21 -21.51 -4.49
CA ASP A 24 2.86 -21.68 -5.05
C ASP A 24 2.27 -20.37 -5.63
N THR A 25 3.10 -19.56 -6.30
CA THR A 25 2.72 -18.23 -6.80
C THR A 25 1.76 -18.26 -8.00
N GLU A 26 1.57 -19.44 -8.60
CA GLU A 26 0.65 -19.67 -9.72
C GLU A 26 -0.69 -20.27 -9.27
N ASN A 27 -0.93 -20.38 -7.95
CA ASN A 27 -2.17 -20.95 -7.44
C ASN A 27 -3.38 -20.09 -7.83
N LYS A 28 -4.45 -20.76 -8.27
CA LYS A 28 -5.74 -20.13 -8.52
C LYS A 28 -6.41 -19.67 -7.23
N PHE A 29 -6.20 -20.42 -6.14
CA PHE A 29 -6.76 -20.08 -4.83
C PHE A 29 -5.80 -19.21 -4.03
N LEU A 30 -6.38 -18.27 -3.32
CA LEU A 30 -5.65 -17.29 -2.54
C LEU A 30 -5.27 -17.83 -1.16
N TYR A 31 -4.18 -17.28 -0.63
CA TYR A 31 -3.70 -17.50 0.73
C TYR A 31 -4.08 -16.33 1.63
N SER A 32 -4.79 -16.61 2.71
CA SER A 32 -5.06 -15.63 3.78
C SER A 32 -3.76 -15.28 4.51
N HIS A 33 -3.45 -13.99 4.63
CA HIS A 33 -2.19 -13.47 5.17
C HIS A 33 -0.94 -14.03 4.48
N GLY A 34 -1.07 -14.53 3.25
CA GLY A 34 -0.02 -15.27 2.53
C GLY A 34 0.47 -16.53 3.23
N ARG A 35 -0.31 -17.12 4.13
CA ARG A 35 0.08 -18.29 4.91
C ARG A 35 -0.93 -19.41 4.84
N TYR A 36 -2.21 -19.09 4.98
CA TYR A 36 -3.27 -20.07 5.17
C TYR A 36 -4.01 -20.30 3.84
N PRO A 37 -3.96 -21.52 3.28
CA PRO A 37 -4.66 -21.81 2.02
C PRO A 37 -6.16 -21.64 2.17
N THR A 38 -6.83 -21.20 1.10
CA THR A 38 -8.28 -21.02 1.08
C THR A 38 -8.90 -21.64 -0.17
N LYS A 39 -10.22 -21.58 -0.29
CA LYS A 39 -10.96 -21.91 -1.52
C LYS A 39 -11.48 -20.65 -2.24
N ILE A 40 -10.90 -19.49 -1.90
CA ILE A 40 -11.26 -18.18 -2.44
C ILE A 40 -10.36 -17.91 -3.64
N THR A 41 -10.93 -17.50 -4.76
CA THR A 41 -10.22 -17.01 -5.95
C THR A 41 -10.33 -15.49 -6.01
N ALA A 42 -9.60 -14.85 -6.92
CA ALA A 42 -9.68 -13.40 -7.12
C ALA A 42 -11.11 -12.93 -7.43
N GLU A 43 -11.86 -13.71 -8.21
CA GLU A 43 -13.23 -13.41 -8.63
C GLU A 43 -14.26 -13.54 -7.50
N ASP A 44 -13.91 -14.24 -6.42
CA ASP A 44 -14.78 -14.33 -5.24
C ASP A 44 -14.66 -13.08 -4.34
N LEU A 45 -13.63 -12.26 -4.50
CA LEU A 45 -13.39 -11.09 -3.66
C LEU A 45 -14.36 -9.95 -4.03
N PRO A 46 -14.91 -9.22 -3.03
CA PRO A 46 -15.68 -8.02 -3.31
C PRO A 46 -14.83 -6.92 -3.95
N ASP A 47 -15.48 -5.96 -4.61
CA ASP A 47 -14.84 -4.82 -5.28
C ASP A 47 -13.99 -3.93 -4.37
N ASP A 48 -14.20 -4.03 -3.05
CA ASP A 48 -13.40 -3.32 -2.06
C ASP A 48 -12.02 -3.96 -1.83
N TYR A 49 -11.71 -5.09 -2.46
CA TYR A 49 -10.36 -5.64 -2.52
C TYR A 49 -9.66 -5.19 -3.80
N ILE A 50 -8.62 -4.37 -3.65
CA ILE A 50 -7.81 -3.97 -4.81
C ILE A 50 -6.61 -4.89 -4.96
N LYS A 51 -6.23 -5.15 -6.21
CA LYS A 51 -4.98 -5.87 -6.53
C LYS A 51 -3.78 -5.00 -6.14
N ILE A 52 -2.80 -5.64 -5.51
CA ILE A 52 -1.53 -5.04 -5.09
C ILE A 52 -0.37 -5.94 -5.50
N HIS A 53 0.78 -5.32 -5.75
CA HIS A 53 2.04 -5.94 -6.07
C HIS A 53 3.15 -5.22 -5.29
N SER A 54 3.43 -5.71 -4.07
CA SER A 54 4.27 -5.00 -3.11
C SER A 54 5.47 -5.82 -2.67
N ARG A 55 6.58 -5.15 -2.37
CA ARG A 55 7.76 -5.76 -1.74
C ARG A 55 7.42 -6.39 -0.38
N VAL A 56 6.42 -5.91 0.36
CA VAL A 56 6.00 -6.53 1.65
C VAL A 56 5.48 -7.96 1.44
N ILE A 57 4.89 -8.23 0.29
CA ILE A 57 4.45 -9.57 -0.12
C ILE A 57 5.44 -10.21 -1.10
N TRP A 58 6.71 -9.80 -1.05
CA TRP A 58 7.80 -10.28 -1.91
C TRP A 58 7.48 -10.26 -3.41
N TYR A 59 6.78 -9.21 -3.86
CA TYR A 59 6.38 -9.07 -5.26
C TYR A 59 5.47 -10.20 -5.76
N MET A 60 4.75 -10.86 -4.85
CA MET A 60 3.57 -11.64 -5.23
C MET A 60 2.43 -10.71 -5.61
N ASP A 61 1.53 -11.19 -6.45
CA ASP A 61 0.22 -10.59 -6.59
C ASP A 61 -0.60 -10.86 -5.32
N GLY A 62 -1.27 -9.83 -4.83
CA GLY A 62 -2.16 -9.90 -3.69
C GLY A 62 -3.34 -8.98 -3.81
N TYR A 63 -4.22 -9.06 -2.82
CA TYR A 63 -5.47 -8.35 -2.76
C TYR A 63 -5.63 -7.77 -1.36
N LEU A 64 -5.84 -6.46 -1.28
CA LEU A 64 -5.96 -5.71 -0.04
C LEU A 64 -7.38 -5.18 0.09
N LYS A 65 -8.02 -5.49 1.22
CA LYS A 65 -9.32 -4.91 1.59
C LYS A 65 -9.17 -3.42 1.82
N THR A 66 -9.99 -2.59 1.21
CA THR A 66 -9.92 -1.12 1.33
C THR A 66 -11.16 -0.50 1.97
N SER A 67 -12.14 -1.33 2.34
CA SER A 67 -13.26 -0.95 3.20
C SER A 67 -12.98 -1.24 4.67
N GLY A 68 -13.61 -0.48 5.55
CA GLY A 68 -13.48 -0.62 7.00
C GLY A 68 -12.11 -0.23 7.56
N ILE A 69 -11.29 0.49 6.79
CA ILE A 69 -10.07 1.10 7.30
C ILE A 69 -10.46 2.22 8.27
N VAL A 70 -9.90 2.19 9.47
CA VAL A 70 -10.12 3.18 10.53
C VAL A 70 -9.12 4.32 10.43
N ASP A 71 -7.86 4.01 10.11
CA ASP A 71 -6.80 5.01 9.95
C ASP A 71 -5.75 4.53 8.94
N ILE A 72 -5.17 5.50 8.22
CA ILE A 72 -4.14 5.28 7.22
C ILE A 72 -3.08 6.39 7.29
N GLN A 73 -1.81 5.99 7.37
CA GLN A 73 -0.68 6.91 7.44
C GLN A 73 0.34 6.60 6.36
N TYR A 74 0.89 7.66 5.77
CA TYR A 74 1.94 7.58 4.75
C TYR A 74 3.26 8.08 5.33
N ARG A 75 4.30 7.27 5.18
CA ARG A 75 5.67 7.62 5.53
C ARG A 75 6.53 7.56 4.29
N TRP A 76 7.23 8.64 4.01
CA TRP A 76 8.22 8.70 2.96
C TRP A 76 9.60 9.02 3.51
N THR A 77 10.63 8.64 2.76
CA THR A 77 12.03 8.90 3.10
C THR A 77 12.74 9.72 2.03
N LYS A 78 13.78 10.45 2.44
CA LYS A 78 14.62 11.32 1.61
C LYS A 78 15.62 10.51 0.79
N ILE A 79 15.10 9.71 -0.15
CA ILE A 79 15.90 8.89 -1.08
C ILE A 79 15.53 9.17 -2.53
N ASN A 80 16.37 8.73 -3.46
CA ASN A 80 16.21 8.93 -4.91
C ASN A 80 15.17 8.02 -5.56
N HIS A 81 14.07 7.68 -4.89
CA HIS A 81 13.02 6.79 -5.40
C HIS A 81 11.64 7.38 -5.09
N LEU A 82 10.70 7.34 -6.04
CA LEU A 82 9.27 7.63 -5.77
C LEU A 82 8.57 6.33 -5.35
N PHE A 83 7.87 6.33 -4.21
CA PHE A 83 7.11 5.20 -3.64
C PHE A 83 7.85 3.91 -3.25
N LYS A 84 8.92 3.50 -3.95
CA LYS A 84 9.59 2.20 -3.76
C LYS A 84 9.95 1.87 -2.30
N ASP A 85 10.43 2.85 -1.55
CA ASP A 85 10.72 2.72 -0.12
C ASP A 85 9.86 3.63 0.76
N ASP A 86 8.75 4.09 0.21
CA ASP A 86 7.71 4.68 1.04
C ASP A 86 6.80 3.58 1.56
N PHE A 87 6.16 3.86 2.68
CA PHE A 87 5.28 2.95 3.35
C PHE A 87 3.94 3.60 3.59
N ILE A 88 2.88 2.80 3.45
CA ILE A 88 1.59 3.09 4.04
C ILE A 88 1.31 2.08 5.15
N TYR A 89 0.73 2.59 6.21
CA TYR A 89 0.31 1.84 7.38
C TYR A 89 -1.20 1.94 7.46
N ILE A 90 -1.86 0.80 7.66
CA ILE A 90 -3.32 0.67 7.60
C ILE A 90 -3.77 -0.03 8.87
N SER A 91 -4.72 0.57 9.57
CA SER A 91 -5.41 -0.04 10.71
C SER A 91 -6.90 -0.16 10.44
N TYR A 92 -7.48 -1.30 10.77
CA TYR A 92 -8.92 -1.58 10.67
C TYR A 92 -9.61 -1.58 12.05
N LYS A 93 -8.84 -1.33 13.13
CA LYS A 93 -9.33 -1.46 14.51
C LYS A 93 -9.32 -0.14 15.26
N GLU A 94 -8.24 0.62 15.13
CA GLU A 94 -8.01 1.83 15.92
C GLU A 94 -7.18 2.85 15.15
N LYS A 95 -6.98 4.03 15.75
CA LYS A 95 -6.09 5.04 15.17
C LYS A 95 -4.64 4.59 15.29
N LEU A 96 -3.85 4.90 14.28
CA LEU A 96 -2.43 4.60 14.26
C LEU A 96 -1.71 5.47 15.29
N LYS A 97 -0.81 4.84 16.04
CA LYS A 97 0.02 5.53 17.03
C LYS A 97 1.38 5.82 16.43
N LYS A 98 1.80 7.08 16.52
CA LYS A 98 3.15 7.48 16.15
C LYS A 98 4.11 7.12 17.26
N GLU A 99 5.20 6.44 16.91
CA GLU A 99 6.27 6.08 17.83
C GLU A 99 7.58 6.68 17.35
N VAL A 100 8.37 7.15 18.30
CA VAL A 100 9.70 7.70 18.04
C VAL A 100 10.68 6.82 18.78
N ASP A 101 11.63 6.22 18.06
CA ASP A 101 12.66 5.41 18.69
C ASP A 101 13.71 6.28 19.41
N LYS A 102 14.63 5.62 20.12
CA LYS A 102 15.71 6.29 20.86
C LYS A 102 16.68 7.11 19.98
N PHE A 103 16.67 6.91 18.66
CA PHE A 103 17.49 7.63 17.70
C PHE A 103 16.70 8.76 17.00
N GLY A 104 15.45 8.99 17.40
CA GLY A 104 14.58 10.01 16.80
C GLY A 104 13.88 9.55 15.52
N TYR A 105 13.91 8.25 15.20
CA TYR A 105 13.25 7.71 14.02
C TYR A 105 11.75 7.52 14.28
N GLU A 106 10.93 8.09 13.39
CA GLU A 106 9.48 8.03 13.49
C GLU A 106 8.91 6.83 12.71
N ASP A 107 8.09 6.02 13.39
CA ASP A 107 7.33 4.92 12.81
C ASP A 107 5.88 4.93 13.32
N TYR A 108 5.06 4.03 12.79
CA TYR A 108 3.69 3.82 13.26
C TYR A 108 3.56 2.43 13.86
N SER A 109 2.84 2.33 14.98
CA SER A 109 2.42 1.08 15.60
C SER A 109 0.90 0.90 15.51
N ASN A 110 0.40 -0.26 15.98
CA ASN A 110 -1.01 -0.66 15.92
C ASN A 110 -1.60 -0.72 14.49
N TYR A 111 -0.76 -0.91 13.47
CA TYR A 111 -1.21 -1.22 12.12
C TYR A 111 -1.52 -2.71 11.96
N ASP A 112 -2.53 -3.04 11.17
CA ASP A 112 -2.85 -4.41 10.78
C ASP A 112 -2.11 -4.80 9.49
N VAL A 113 -1.90 -3.85 8.58
CA VAL A 113 -1.23 -4.05 7.30
C VAL A 113 -0.26 -2.90 7.02
N CYS A 114 0.92 -3.24 6.51
CA CYS A 114 1.90 -2.29 5.99
C CYS A 114 2.19 -2.64 4.53
N ILE A 115 2.21 -1.66 3.63
CA ILE A 115 2.48 -1.84 2.19
C ILE A 115 3.54 -0.82 1.77
N CYS A 116 4.42 -1.21 0.84
CA CYS A 116 5.34 -0.28 0.17
C CYS A 116 5.29 -0.43 -1.35
N GLY A 117 5.76 0.60 -2.05
CA GLY A 117 5.87 0.57 -3.50
C GLY A 117 4.76 1.31 -4.25
N PRO A 118 4.72 1.18 -5.58
CA PRO A 118 3.95 2.05 -6.46
C PRO A 118 2.43 1.99 -6.24
N ASP A 119 1.91 0.88 -5.71
CA ASP A 119 0.46 0.73 -5.45
C ASP A 119 -0.07 1.64 -4.34
N ILE A 120 0.78 2.35 -3.61
CA ILE A 120 0.38 3.35 -2.62
C ILE A 120 -0.69 4.30 -3.19
N MET A 121 -0.54 4.75 -4.43
CA MET A 121 -1.52 5.64 -5.06
C MET A 121 -2.89 4.97 -5.21
N ASN A 122 -2.93 3.73 -5.71
CA ASN A 122 -4.18 2.97 -5.86
C ASN A 122 -4.85 2.73 -4.49
N ILE A 123 -4.05 2.40 -3.47
CA ILE A 123 -4.55 2.11 -2.13
C ILE A 123 -5.17 3.34 -1.46
N ILE A 124 -4.55 4.52 -1.58
CA ILE A 124 -5.11 5.72 -0.95
C ILE A 124 -6.42 6.15 -1.62
N HIS A 125 -6.53 6.03 -2.95
CA HIS A 125 -7.78 6.32 -3.67
C HIS A 125 -8.89 5.32 -3.32
N ALA A 126 -8.55 4.04 -3.21
CA ALA A 126 -9.48 3.02 -2.77
C ALA A 126 -9.92 3.24 -1.32
N ALA A 127 -9.02 3.63 -0.42
CA ALA A 127 -9.35 3.95 0.97
C ALA A 127 -10.27 5.18 1.08
N GLU A 128 -10.05 6.22 0.26
CA GLU A 128 -10.95 7.38 0.16
C GLU A 128 -12.35 6.96 -0.34
N LYS A 129 -12.41 6.05 -1.32
CA LYS A 129 -13.68 5.56 -1.90
C LYS A 129 -14.45 4.61 -0.97
N TYR A 130 -13.81 3.54 -0.51
CA TYR A 130 -14.46 2.42 0.18
C TYR A 130 -14.45 2.54 1.71
N SER A 131 -13.59 3.39 2.28
CA SER A 131 -13.58 3.68 3.73
C SER A 131 -13.90 5.13 4.06
N HIS A 132 -14.18 5.98 3.06
CA HIS A 132 -14.54 7.40 3.23
C HIS A 132 -13.50 8.20 4.05
N LEU A 133 -12.23 7.80 3.97
CA LEU A 133 -11.16 8.45 4.72
C LEU A 133 -10.72 9.76 4.08
N ASN A 134 -10.48 10.77 4.92
CA ASN A 134 -9.80 11.98 4.48
C ASN A 134 -8.30 11.69 4.29
N ILE A 135 -7.85 11.62 3.05
CA ILE A 135 -6.45 11.35 2.68
C ILE A 135 -5.65 12.62 2.33
N SER A 136 -6.15 13.81 2.69
CA SER A 136 -5.49 15.09 2.36
C SER A 136 -4.06 15.20 2.93
N HIS A 137 -3.82 14.65 4.12
CA HIS A 137 -2.49 14.60 4.74
C HIS A 137 -1.52 13.73 3.92
N ILE A 138 -1.99 12.62 3.36
CA ILE A 138 -1.17 11.76 2.49
C ILE A 138 -0.84 12.46 1.19
N ARG A 139 -1.82 13.10 0.54
CA ARG A 139 -1.58 13.90 -0.68
C ARG A 139 -0.54 15.00 -0.43
N LYS A 140 -0.62 15.68 0.72
CA LYS A 140 0.38 16.68 1.14
C LYS A 140 1.77 16.04 1.31
N GLY A 141 1.86 14.86 1.90
CA GLY A 141 3.11 14.10 2.03
C GLY A 141 3.74 13.74 0.68
N ILE A 142 2.95 13.23 -0.26
CA ILE A 142 3.41 12.88 -1.61
C ILE A 142 3.93 14.12 -2.35
N ARG A 143 3.21 15.25 -2.26
CA ARG A 143 3.67 16.53 -2.84
C ARG A 143 4.98 17.02 -2.21
N ALA A 144 5.11 16.90 -0.90
CA ALA A 144 6.34 17.26 -0.19
C ALA A 144 7.52 16.42 -0.68
N LYS A 145 7.30 15.11 -0.93
CA LYS A 145 8.32 14.24 -1.52
C LYS A 145 8.69 14.66 -2.94
N CYS A 146 7.72 14.91 -3.82
CA CYS A 146 8.00 15.35 -5.19
C CYS A 146 8.80 16.66 -5.21
N LYS A 147 8.45 17.63 -4.34
CA LYS A 147 9.21 18.86 -4.16
C LYS A 147 10.65 18.58 -3.71
N TRP A 148 10.83 17.71 -2.70
CA TRP A 148 12.16 17.33 -2.23
C TRP A 148 12.99 16.66 -3.32
N LEU A 149 12.40 15.77 -4.12
CA LEU A 149 13.07 15.13 -5.27
C LEU A 149 13.51 16.16 -6.30
N LYS A 150 12.65 17.12 -6.65
CA LYS A 150 12.98 18.21 -7.58
C LYS A 150 14.19 19.02 -7.13
N GLU A 151 14.26 19.33 -5.83
CA GLU A 151 15.31 20.17 -5.24
C GLU A 151 16.62 19.39 -4.99
N ASN A 152 16.55 18.11 -4.61
CA ASN A 152 17.70 17.36 -4.08
C ASN A 152 18.17 16.22 -5.00
N LYS A 153 17.32 15.77 -5.93
CA LYS A 153 17.55 14.67 -6.87
C LYS A 153 16.99 15.00 -8.26
N PRO A 154 17.43 16.10 -8.89
CA PRO A 154 16.83 16.62 -10.13
C PRO A 154 16.88 15.61 -11.29
N GLU A 155 17.96 14.84 -11.43
CA GLU A 155 18.07 13.78 -12.46
C GLU A 155 17.00 12.69 -12.28
N PHE A 156 16.73 12.30 -11.03
CA PHE A 156 15.69 11.31 -10.75
C PHE A 156 14.29 11.89 -10.90
N TYR A 157 14.10 13.16 -10.51
CA TYR A 157 12.85 13.87 -10.78
C TYR A 157 12.58 13.94 -12.29
N GLU A 158 13.59 14.24 -13.09
CA GLU A 158 13.49 14.24 -14.55
C GLU A 158 13.13 12.87 -15.10
N PHE A 159 13.79 11.81 -14.61
CA PHE A 159 13.44 10.43 -14.98
C PHE A 159 11.99 10.06 -14.64
N CYS A 160 11.48 10.49 -13.47
CA CYS A 160 10.11 10.18 -13.05
C CYS A 160 9.03 10.99 -13.76
N PHE A 161 9.31 12.25 -14.07
CA PHE A 161 8.26 13.21 -14.46
C PHE A 161 8.53 13.91 -15.79
N ALA A 162 9.66 13.66 -16.47
CA ALA A 162 10.10 14.40 -17.65
C ALA A 162 9.99 15.92 -17.43
N GLY A 163 10.48 16.37 -16.27
CA GLY A 163 10.44 17.77 -15.85
C GLY A 163 9.08 18.28 -15.36
N ASN A 164 7.99 17.50 -15.53
CA ASN A 164 6.62 17.98 -15.36
C ASN A 164 5.71 16.99 -14.60
N ASP A 165 5.45 17.30 -13.32
CA ASP A 165 4.60 16.52 -12.41
C ASP A 165 3.11 16.85 -12.49
N ARG A 166 2.66 17.72 -13.41
CA ARG A 166 1.26 18.14 -13.52
C ARG A 166 0.29 16.99 -13.73
N ASN A 167 0.60 16.06 -14.64
CA ASN A 167 -0.27 14.91 -14.90
C ASN A 167 -0.31 13.96 -13.69
N PHE A 168 0.83 13.78 -13.02
CA PHE A 168 0.90 13.00 -11.80
C PHE A 168 0.02 13.60 -10.70
N PHE A 169 0.06 14.91 -10.48
CA PHE A 169 -0.80 15.55 -9.48
C PHE A 169 -2.28 15.57 -9.86
N LYS A 170 -2.61 15.65 -11.16
CA LYS A 170 -3.99 15.48 -11.62
C LYS A 170 -4.53 14.10 -11.26
N GLU A 171 -3.74 13.04 -11.44
CA GLU A 171 -4.15 11.70 -11.03
C GLU A 171 -4.21 11.57 -9.50
N LEU A 172 -3.24 12.14 -8.75
CA LEU A 172 -3.27 12.15 -7.28
C LEU A 172 -4.52 12.84 -6.68
N ASP A 173 -5.02 13.88 -7.34
CA ASP A 173 -6.21 14.62 -6.91
C ASP A 173 -7.51 14.03 -7.47
N LYS A 174 -7.42 13.07 -8.38
CA LYS A 174 -8.58 12.42 -8.97
C LYS A 174 -9.35 11.69 -7.90
N LYS A 175 -10.63 12.05 -7.72
CA LYS A 175 -11.54 11.23 -6.95
C LYS A 175 -11.85 9.98 -7.75
N TRP A 176 -11.63 8.80 -7.16
CA TRP A 176 -12.11 7.56 -7.76
C TRP A 176 -13.65 7.60 -7.78
N LYS A 177 -14.20 7.56 -9.00
CA LYS A 177 -15.65 7.41 -9.23
C LYS A 177 -16.09 6.00 -8.89
#